data_AF-A0A8T5A4A5-F1
#
_entry.id   AF-A0A8T5A4A5-F1
#
_cell.length_a   1.000
_cell.length_b   1.000
_cell.length_c   1.000
_cell.angle_alpha   90.00
_cell.angle_beta   90.00
_cell.angle_gamma   90.00
#
_symmetry.space_group_name_H-M   'P 1'
#
loop_
_entity.id
_entity.type
_entity.pdbx_description
1 polymer ?
#
loop_
_entity_poly.entity_id
_entity_poly.type
_entity_poly.pdbx_seq_one_letter_code
_entity_poly.pdbx_strand_id
1 'polypeptide(L)'
;MGREASRLESPEYLLCPFCSAPYREFIPPGTVQVKCPYCGSTILVPPKFGGPVQRCPNHSESLAIGLCSKCYGSFCGDCLFLITSVKMVGKSVIIDRLFLCAKCRDGAKDGEKGTLIANTIWLLIFSSLILYAFSWQYGGWLLNIILVLLPLFIALAYWRLKAIDERYKMAPSLRKFREVSLKLNDKIESLKATLTAEELYHKIIGGKWTRLEVGYKPFVEKRLEEYMKSGLDRKEALLKIMSEDGLEIAPGLHIPLRLDDILHEIEREFKLERRKQKFFAKSS
;
A
#
# COMPACT_ATOMS: atom_id res chain seq x y z
N MET A 1 8.54 26.83 -11.50
CA MET A 1 9.89 26.22 -11.60
C MET A 1 10.02 25.19 -10.49
N GLY A 2 9.72 23.93 -10.83
CA GLY A 2 9.69 22.81 -9.90
C GLY A 2 11.07 22.20 -9.69
N ARG A 3 11.32 21.76 -8.46
CA ARG A 3 12.23 20.67 -8.13
C ARG A 3 11.46 19.73 -7.23
N GLU A 4 10.66 18.85 -7.83
CA GLU A 4 10.31 17.60 -7.17
C GLU A 4 11.58 16.78 -7.06
N ALA A 5 12.18 16.81 -5.88
CA ALA A 5 13.23 15.89 -5.52
C ALA A 5 12.60 14.49 -5.44
N SER A 6 12.59 13.79 -6.56
CA SER A 6 12.62 12.34 -6.59
C SER A 6 13.83 11.91 -5.76
N ARG A 7 13.60 11.61 -4.47
CA ARG A 7 14.49 10.69 -3.76
C ARG A 7 14.37 9.37 -4.49
N LEU A 8 15.21 9.19 -5.51
CA LEU A 8 15.78 7.90 -5.81
C LEU A 8 16.27 7.37 -4.47
N GLU A 9 15.54 6.41 -3.91
CA GLU A 9 16.08 5.54 -2.87
C GLU A 9 17.41 5.06 -3.44
N SER A 10 18.51 5.56 -2.88
CA SER A 10 19.84 5.13 -3.28
C SER A 10 19.83 3.61 -3.22
N PRO A 11 20.19 2.89 -4.30
CA PRO A 11 20.17 1.44 -4.28
C PRO A 11 20.87 0.99 -3.00
N GLU A 12 20.18 0.24 -2.14
CA GLU A 12 20.83 -0.28 -0.94
C GLU A 12 21.98 -1.17 -1.43
N TYR A 13 23.23 -0.78 -1.18
CA TYR A 13 24.40 -1.57 -1.56
C TYR A 13 24.84 -2.39 -0.36
N LEU A 14 25.22 -3.65 -0.60
CA LEU A 14 25.88 -4.44 0.44
C LEU A 14 27.27 -3.85 0.70
N LEU A 15 27.49 -3.26 1.87
CA LEU A 15 28.79 -2.73 2.27
C LEU A 15 29.63 -3.83 2.92
N CYS A 16 30.92 -3.90 2.54
CA CYS A 16 31.87 -4.78 3.20
C CYS A 16 32.11 -4.31 4.65
N PRO A 17 31.94 -5.17 5.68
CA PRO A 17 32.16 -4.78 7.07
C PRO A 17 33.63 -4.51 7.42
N PHE A 18 34.57 -4.97 6.59
CA PHE A 18 36.01 -4.85 6.84
C PHE A 18 36.63 -3.59 6.21
N CYS A 19 36.22 -3.23 4.99
CA CYS A 19 36.79 -2.09 4.26
C CYS A 19 35.77 -1.01 3.86
N SER A 20 34.49 -1.20 4.21
CA SER A 20 33.37 -0.29 3.88
C SER A 20 33.13 -0.09 2.39
N ALA A 21 33.78 -0.86 1.52
CA ALA A 21 33.57 -0.75 0.07
C ALA A 21 32.21 -1.37 -0.34
N PRO A 22 31.48 -0.75 -1.28
CA PRO A 22 30.21 -1.29 -1.76
C PRO A 22 30.43 -2.47 -2.69
N TYR A 23 29.68 -3.54 -2.48
CA TYR A 23 29.61 -4.68 -3.38
C TYR A 23 28.72 -4.33 -4.58
N ARG A 24 29.27 -4.37 -5.80
CA ARG A 24 28.58 -3.96 -7.03
C ARG A 24 28.25 -5.12 -7.97
N GLU A 25 28.75 -6.31 -7.71
CA GLU A 25 28.52 -7.47 -8.56
C GLU A 25 27.15 -8.10 -8.28
N PHE A 26 26.60 -8.78 -9.29
CA PHE A 26 25.37 -9.53 -9.14
C PHE A 26 25.60 -10.70 -8.19
N ILE A 27 24.79 -10.79 -7.13
CA ILE A 27 24.82 -11.91 -6.18
C ILE A 27 23.72 -12.90 -6.60
N PRO A 28 24.07 -14.12 -7.04
CA PRO A 28 23.06 -15.12 -7.38
C PRO A 28 22.20 -15.46 -6.16
N PRO A 29 20.89 -15.69 -6.33
CA PRO A 29 20.01 -16.07 -5.23
C PRO A 29 20.47 -17.40 -4.60
N GLY A 30 20.54 -17.44 -3.27
CA GLY A 30 21.03 -18.60 -2.51
C GLY A 30 22.51 -18.54 -2.16
N THR A 31 23.24 -17.51 -2.60
CA THR A 31 24.65 -17.31 -2.26
C THR A 31 24.78 -16.89 -0.82
N VAL A 32 25.37 -17.73 0.03
CA VAL A 32 25.52 -17.42 1.47
C VAL A 32 26.69 -16.48 1.73
N GLN A 33 27.72 -16.55 0.90
CA GLN A 33 28.98 -15.87 1.09
C GLN A 33 29.49 -15.33 -0.24
N VAL A 34 29.95 -14.08 -0.23
CA VAL A 34 30.64 -13.45 -1.36
C VAL A 34 32.00 -12.95 -0.91
N LYS A 35 32.99 -12.98 -1.79
CA LYS A 35 34.32 -12.45 -1.49
C LYS A 35 34.37 -10.97 -1.88
N CYS A 36 34.79 -10.10 -0.97
CA CYS A 36 34.96 -8.68 -1.26
C CYS A 36 36.03 -8.48 -2.34
N PRO A 37 35.74 -7.81 -3.47
CA PRO A 37 36.73 -7.59 -4.52
C PRO A 37 37.86 -6.63 -4.10
N TYR A 38 37.64 -5.82 -3.05
CA TYR A 38 38.60 -4.80 -2.61
C TYR A 38 39.60 -5.33 -1.57
N CYS A 39 39.13 -5.99 -0.51
CA CYS A 39 39.99 -6.46 0.58
C CYS A 39 40.11 -7.99 0.66
N GLY A 40 39.40 -8.73 -0.19
CA GLY A 40 39.46 -10.19 -0.24
C GLY A 40 38.77 -10.92 0.91
N SER A 41 38.17 -10.23 1.87
CA SER A 41 37.41 -10.83 2.97
C SER A 41 36.13 -11.50 2.49
N THR A 42 35.72 -12.57 3.15
CA THR A 42 34.43 -13.23 2.89
C THR A 42 33.33 -12.53 3.68
N ILE A 43 32.30 -12.06 2.97
CA ILE A 43 31.15 -11.36 3.53
C ILE A 43 29.93 -12.30 3.47
N LEU A 44 29.20 -12.40 4.58
CA LEU A 44 27.91 -13.09 4.59
C LEU A 44 26.87 -12.23 3.87
N VAL A 45 26.22 -12.79 2.85
CA VAL A 45 25.17 -12.09 2.10
C VAL A 45 23.89 -12.11 2.92
N PRO A 46 23.36 -10.95 3.34
CA PRO A 46 22.06 -10.89 3.99
C PRO A 46 20.96 -11.43 3.08
N PRO A 47 19.87 -12.02 3.61
CA PRO A 47 18.74 -12.48 2.80
C PRO A 47 18.15 -11.41 1.86
N LYS A 48 18.29 -10.13 2.22
CA LYS A 48 17.89 -8.97 1.40
C LYS A 48 18.64 -8.87 0.06
N PHE A 49 19.85 -9.43 -0.04
CA PHE A 49 20.74 -9.34 -1.19
C PHE A 49 20.96 -10.69 -1.90
N GLY A 50 20.05 -11.65 -1.72
CA GLY A 50 20.18 -12.98 -2.35
C GLY A 50 20.93 -14.01 -1.51
N GLY A 51 20.97 -13.82 -0.18
CA GLY A 51 21.44 -14.82 0.79
C GLY A 51 20.77 -16.21 0.67
N PRO A 52 21.09 -17.20 1.53
CA PRO A 52 20.50 -18.53 1.46
C PRO A 52 18.97 -18.41 1.39
N VAL A 53 18.34 -19.08 0.43
CA VAL A 53 16.88 -19.08 0.29
C VAL A 53 16.31 -19.74 1.53
N GLN A 54 15.90 -18.92 2.49
CA GLN A 54 15.39 -19.40 3.76
C GLN A 54 14.00 -20.00 3.50
N ARG A 55 13.74 -21.17 4.07
CA ARG A 55 12.41 -21.78 4.05
C ARG A 55 11.48 -21.00 4.97
N CYS A 56 10.19 -21.02 4.69
CA CYS A 56 9.25 -20.41 5.61
C CYS A 56 9.21 -21.21 6.93
N PRO A 57 9.30 -20.56 8.10
CA PRO A 57 9.28 -21.25 9.39
C PRO A 57 7.94 -21.96 9.66
N ASN A 58 6.85 -21.50 9.03
CA ASN A 58 5.53 -22.11 9.14
C ASN A 58 5.28 -23.18 8.07
N HIS A 59 6.03 -23.16 6.97
CA HIS A 59 5.80 -24.01 5.80
C HIS A 59 7.16 -24.43 5.23
N SER A 60 7.72 -25.51 5.77
CA SER A 60 9.06 -26.02 5.43
C SER A 60 9.22 -26.42 3.96
N GLU A 61 8.11 -26.69 3.28
CA GLU A 61 8.06 -27.03 1.85
C GLU A 61 8.11 -25.79 0.95
N SER A 62 7.79 -24.62 1.49
CA SER A 62 7.71 -23.37 0.71
C SER A 62 8.95 -22.49 0.91
N LEU A 63 9.43 -21.93 -0.19
CA LEU A 63 10.50 -20.93 -0.17
C LEU A 63 9.96 -19.59 0.32
N ALA A 64 10.73 -18.89 1.14
CA ALA A 64 10.38 -17.54 1.54
C ALA A 64 10.49 -16.59 0.32
N ILE A 65 9.49 -15.74 0.16
CA ILE A 65 9.39 -14.78 -0.95
C ILE A 65 9.68 -13.35 -0.46
N GLY A 66 9.60 -13.12 0.85
CA GLY A 66 9.86 -11.81 1.44
C GLY A 66 10.21 -11.89 2.92
N LEU A 67 10.58 -10.74 3.46
CA LEU A 67 10.95 -10.56 4.87
C LEU A 67 9.88 -9.75 5.59
N CYS A 68 9.65 -10.07 6.87
CA CYS A 68 8.80 -9.25 7.71
C CYS A 68 9.52 -7.93 8.05
N SER A 69 8.87 -6.79 7.84
CA SER A 69 9.43 -5.45 8.13
C SER A 69 9.76 -5.22 9.61
N LYS A 70 9.19 -6.02 10.53
CA LYS A 70 9.37 -5.85 11.99
C LYS A 70 10.35 -6.86 12.59
N CYS A 71 10.14 -8.16 12.37
CA CYS A 71 11.01 -9.20 12.93
C CYS A 71 12.12 -9.66 11.98
N TYR A 72 12.15 -9.17 10.73
CA TYR A 72 13.10 -9.54 9.67
C TYR A 72 13.16 -11.04 9.34
N GLY A 73 12.22 -11.84 9.85
CA GLY A 73 12.11 -13.25 9.49
C GLY A 73 11.65 -13.43 8.05
N SER A 74 12.08 -14.53 7.43
CA SER A 74 11.73 -14.93 6.06
C SER A 74 10.41 -15.71 6.02
N PHE A 75 9.45 -15.27 5.21
CA PHE A 75 8.13 -15.91 5.10
C PHE A 75 7.73 -16.16 3.65
N CYS A 76 6.94 -17.21 3.42
CA CYS A 76 6.33 -17.46 2.13
C CYS A 76 5.19 -16.44 1.86
N GLY A 77 4.69 -16.42 0.63
CA GLY A 77 3.64 -15.50 0.21
C GLY A 77 2.32 -15.66 0.98
N ASP A 78 2.08 -16.83 1.58
CA ASP A 78 0.88 -17.10 2.38
C ASP A 78 1.00 -16.62 3.84
N CYS A 79 2.23 -16.57 4.38
CA CYS A 79 2.48 -16.12 5.76
C CYS A 79 2.80 -14.63 5.88
N LEU A 80 3.05 -13.95 4.76
CA LEU A 80 3.35 -12.54 4.71
C LEU A 80 2.12 -11.75 4.27
N PHE A 81 1.70 -10.79 5.10
CA PHE A 81 0.54 -9.93 4.86
C PHE A 81 0.99 -8.54 4.46
N LEU A 82 0.33 -7.97 3.45
CA LEU A 82 0.55 -6.58 3.02
C LEU A 82 -0.40 -5.67 3.81
N ILE A 83 0.18 -4.71 4.53
CA ILE A 83 -0.56 -3.67 5.23
C ILE A 83 -0.10 -2.32 4.71
N THR A 84 -1.06 -1.50 4.27
CA THR A 84 -0.83 -0.11 3.90
C THR A 84 -1.05 0.78 5.11
N SER A 85 -0.05 1.59 5.45
CA SER A 85 -0.18 2.62 6.46
C SER A 85 -0.02 3.98 5.80
N VAL A 86 -0.92 4.91 6.13
CA VAL A 86 -0.87 6.27 5.61
C VAL A 86 -0.22 7.13 6.68
N LYS A 87 0.96 7.68 6.38
CA LYS A 87 1.67 8.59 7.27
C LYS A 87 1.70 9.98 6.64
N MET A 88 1.33 10.98 7.42
CA MET A 88 1.53 12.38 7.06
C MET A 88 2.96 12.77 7.39
N VAL A 89 3.76 13.09 6.38
CA VAL A 89 5.11 13.66 6.55
C VAL A 89 5.09 15.07 6.00
N GLY A 90 5.00 16.05 6.91
CA GLY A 90 4.80 17.46 6.56
C GLY A 90 3.46 17.69 5.86
N LYS A 91 3.48 18.23 4.64
CA LYS A 91 2.30 18.44 3.79
C LYS A 91 2.03 17.27 2.81
N SER A 92 2.86 16.23 2.84
CA SER A 92 2.76 15.09 1.93
C SER A 92 2.17 13.86 2.62
N VAL A 93 1.31 13.16 1.89
CA VAL A 93 0.75 11.87 2.29
C VAL A 93 1.68 10.77 1.74
N ILE A 94 2.35 10.03 2.62
CA ILE A 94 3.18 8.88 2.22
C ILE A 94 2.43 7.61 2.55
N ILE A 95 2.25 6.75 1.54
CA ILE A 95 1.68 5.41 1.69
C ILE A 95 2.84 4.45 1.93
N ASP A 96 3.03 4.07 3.18
CA ASP A 96 4.09 3.16 3.62
C ASP A 96 3.57 1.72 3.60
N ARG A 97 4.31 0.83 2.94
CA ARG A 97 3.91 -0.57 2.69
C ARG A 97 4.66 -1.47 3.66
N LEU A 98 3.93 -2.03 4.62
CA LEU A 98 4.48 -2.91 5.64
C LEU A 98 4.15 -4.36 5.30
N PHE A 99 5.18 -5.19 5.24
CA PHE A 99 5.03 -6.63 5.08
C PHE A 99 5.16 -7.28 6.46
N LEU A 100 4.07 -7.81 7.00
CA LEU A 100 4.03 -8.35 8.36
C LEU A 100 3.71 -9.84 8.36
N CYS A 101 4.42 -10.61 9.18
CA CYS A 101 4.02 -11.98 9.48
C CYS A 101 2.80 -11.99 10.41
N ALA A 102 2.09 -13.12 10.51
CA ALA A 102 0.90 -13.23 11.35
C ALA A 102 1.14 -12.73 12.80
N LYS A 103 2.23 -13.15 13.44
CA LYS A 103 2.57 -12.73 14.81
C LYS A 103 2.79 -11.22 14.92
N CYS A 104 3.57 -10.63 14.00
CA CYS A 104 3.85 -9.19 14.03
C CYS A 104 2.64 -8.35 13.63
N ARG A 105 1.77 -8.86 12.76
CA ARG A 105 0.49 -8.26 12.39
C ARG A 105 -0.43 -8.19 13.60
N ASP A 106 -0.60 -9.29 14.30
CA ASP A 106 -1.48 -9.35 15.46
C ASP A 106 -0.93 -8.49 16.61
N GLY A 107 0.39 -8.50 16.82
CA GLY A 107 1.02 -7.57 17.78
C GLY A 107 0.93 -6.09 17.39
N ALA A 108 0.96 -5.76 16.08
CA ALA A 108 0.75 -4.38 15.62
C ALA A 108 -0.70 -3.93 15.84
N LYS A 109 -1.66 -4.81 15.54
CA LYS A 109 -3.09 -4.62 15.79
C LYS A 109 -3.36 -4.39 17.28
N ASP A 110 -2.77 -5.19 18.15
CA ASP A 110 -2.97 -5.06 19.60
C ASP A 110 -2.31 -3.80 20.15
N GLY A 111 -1.13 -3.43 19.63
CA GLY A 111 -0.48 -2.16 19.94
C GLY A 111 -1.34 -0.94 19.55
N GLU A 112 -1.92 -0.93 18.35
CA GLU A 112 -2.78 0.16 17.87
C GLU A 112 -4.10 0.24 18.64
N LYS A 113 -4.67 -0.91 19.01
CA LYS A 113 -5.84 -0.96 19.91
C LYS A 113 -5.50 -0.39 21.29
N GLY A 114 -4.36 -0.79 21.85
CA GLY A 114 -3.90 -0.33 23.16
C GLY A 114 -3.71 1.19 23.22
N THR A 115 -3.04 1.78 22.22
CA THR A 115 -2.85 3.24 22.16
C THR A 115 -4.16 3.98 21.96
N LEU A 116 -5.10 3.45 21.17
CA LEU A 116 -6.41 4.08 21.00
C LEU A 116 -7.24 4.04 22.28
N ILE A 117 -7.25 2.91 22.98
CA ILE A 117 -7.93 2.77 24.27
C ILE A 117 -7.31 3.74 25.30
N ALA A 118 -5.98 3.77 25.40
CA ALA A 118 -5.27 4.67 26.31
C ALA A 118 -5.60 6.16 26.03
N ASN A 119 -5.56 6.57 24.76
CA ASN A 119 -5.89 7.94 24.36
C ASN A 119 -7.36 8.29 24.65
N THR A 120 -8.27 7.34 24.46
CA THR A 120 -9.70 7.53 24.74
C THR A 120 -9.92 7.69 26.25
N ILE A 121 -9.29 6.86 27.09
CA ILE A 121 -9.35 6.97 28.55
C ILE A 121 -8.79 8.32 29.01
N TRP A 122 -7.62 8.73 28.49
CA TRP A 122 -7.02 10.02 28.82
C TRP A 122 -7.92 11.20 28.45
N LEU A 123 -8.53 11.17 27.26
CA LEU A 123 -9.49 12.20 26.84
C LEU A 123 -10.72 12.26 27.75
N LEU A 124 -11.24 11.10 28.19
CA LEU A 124 -12.35 11.05 29.13
C LEU A 124 -11.98 11.65 30.49
N ILE A 125 -10.79 11.34 31.02
CA ILE A 125 -10.29 11.91 32.27
C ILE A 125 -10.12 13.43 32.15
N PHE A 126 -9.42 13.90 31.11
CA PHE A 126 -9.23 15.34 30.89
C PHE A 126 -10.55 16.08 30.71
N SER A 127 -11.47 15.52 29.91
CA SER A 127 -12.79 16.10 29.72
C SER A 127 -13.53 16.20 31.05
N SER A 128 -13.55 15.14 31.85
CA SER A 128 -14.18 15.12 33.17
C SER A 128 -13.57 16.16 34.12
N LEU A 129 -12.24 16.33 34.15
CA LEU A 129 -11.57 17.33 34.99
C LEU A 129 -11.91 18.76 34.58
N ILE A 130 -11.92 19.05 33.27
CA ILE A 130 -12.32 20.37 32.74
C ILE A 130 -13.76 20.65 33.16
N LEU A 131 -14.66 19.70 32.94
CA LEU A 131 -16.08 19.85 33.28
C LEU A 131 -16.31 20.04 34.78
N TYR A 132 -15.55 19.34 35.63
CA TYR A 132 -15.60 19.52 37.08
C TYR A 132 -15.24 20.96 37.48
N ALA A 133 -14.16 21.50 36.91
CA ALA A 133 -13.74 22.88 37.17
C ALA A 133 -14.82 23.91 36.73
N PHE A 134 -15.46 23.69 35.57
CA PHE A 134 -16.53 24.57 35.08
C PHE A 134 -17.85 24.42 35.84
N SER A 135 -18.13 23.23 36.41
CA SER A 135 -19.38 22.95 37.15
C SER A 135 -19.55 23.83 38.39
N TRP A 136 -18.44 24.21 39.02
CA TRP A 136 -18.44 25.11 40.17
C TRP A 136 -18.93 26.52 39.81
N GLN A 137 -18.69 26.96 38.57
CA GLN A 137 -18.95 28.33 38.13
C GLN A 137 -20.36 28.53 37.53
N TYR A 138 -20.93 27.53 36.85
CA TYR A 138 -22.07 27.74 35.93
C TYR A 138 -23.37 26.98 36.25
N GLY A 139 -23.43 26.22 37.35
CA GLY A 139 -24.64 25.44 37.68
C GLY A 139 -24.92 24.31 36.68
N GLY A 140 -25.85 23.41 37.02
CA GLY A 140 -26.01 22.06 36.43
C GLY A 140 -26.21 21.90 34.91
N TRP A 141 -26.16 22.96 34.10
CA TRP A 141 -26.22 22.89 32.63
C TRP A 141 -25.12 22.03 32.01
N LEU A 142 -23.93 21.99 32.63
CA LEU A 142 -22.80 21.19 32.14
C LEU A 142 -23.08 19.68 32.21
N LEU A 143 -23.94 19.24 33.13
CA LEU A 143 -24.25 17.82 33.31
C LEU A 143 -25.01 17.25 32.11
N ASN A 144 -25.88 18.05 31.48
CA ASN A 144 -26.59 17.68 30.24
C ASN A 144 -25.65 17.57 29.03
N ILE A 145 -24.66 18.46 28.93
CA ILE A 145 -23.67 18.42 27.84
C ILE A 145 -22.85 17.12 27.92
N ILE A 146 -22.46 16.70 29.13
CA ILE A 146 -21.74 15.44 29.36
C ILE A 146 -22.59 14.25 28.91
N LEU A 147 -23.87 14.23 29.31
CA LEU A 147 -24.78 13.14 29.01
C LEU A 147 -24.94 12.92 27.50
N VAL A 148 -24.84 13.99 26.69
CA VAL A 148 -24.93 13.91 25.22
C VAL A 148 -23.59 13.61 24.55
N LEU A 149 -22.49 14.22 25.01
CA LEU A 149 -21.18 14.06 24.36
C LEU A 149 -20.54 12.71 24.67
N LEU A 150 -20.66 12.21 25.90
CA LEU A 150 -20.05 10.95 26.32
C LEU A 150 -20.44 9.76 25.41
N PRO A 151 -21.73 9.48 25.13
CA PRO A 151 -22.10 8.38 24.24
C PRO A 151 -21.61 8.58 22.80
N LEU A 152 -21.53 9.83 22.31
CA LEU A 152 -20.98 10.12 20.99
C LEU A 152 -19.48 9.76 20.93
N PHE A 153 -18.70 10.13 21.94
CA PHE A 153 -17.29 9.76 22.03
C PHE A 153 -17.09 8.25 22.13
N ILE A 154 -17.90 7.56 22.94
CA ILE A 154 -17.87 6.09 23.05
C ILE A 154 -18.20 5.45 21.69
N ALA A 155 -19.23 5.94 20.99
CA ALA A 155 -19.61 5.43 19.67
C ALA A 155 -18.49 5.64 18.63
N LEU A 156 -17.84 6.82 18.63
CA LEU A 156 -16.70 7.11 17.74
C LEU A 156 -15.49 6.22 18.05
N ALA A 157 -15.16 6.03 19.33
CA ALA A 157 -14.08 5.14 19.75
C ALA A 157 -14.36 3.69 19.35
N TYR A 158 -15.58 3.21 19.58
CA TYR A 158 -16.02 1.89 19.16
C TYR A 158 -15.93 1.71 17.64
N TRP A 159 -16.42 2.70 16.87
CA TRP A 159 -16.36 2.65 15.41
C TRP A 159 -14.90 2.61 14.91
N ARG A 160 -14.00 3.39 15.52
CA ARG A 160 -12.57 3.33 15.21
C ARG A 160 -11.92 1.99 15.57
N LEU A 161 -12.20 1.44 16.76
CA LEU A 161 -11.69 0.12 17.15
C LEU A 161 -12.14 -0.97 16.17
N LYS A 162 -13.42 -0.92 15.76
CA LYS A 162 -13.97 -1.84 14.76
C LYS A 162 -13.30 -1.67 13.40
N ALA A 163 -13.06 -0.43 12.97
CA ALA A 163 -12.37 -0.15 11.71
C ALA A 163 -10.91 -0.62 11.70
N ILE A 164 -10.21 -0.55 12.84
CA ILE A 164 -8.88 -1.14 13.00
C ILE A 164 -8.98 -2.67 12.87
N ASP A 165 -9.88 -3.29 13.62
CA ASP A 165 -10.03 -4.75 13.62
C ASP A 165 -10.32 -5.33 12.22
N GLU A 166 -11.21 -4.70 11.45
CA GLU A 166 -11.51 -5.09 10.07
C GLU A 166 -10.32 -4.87 9.12
N ARG A 167 -9.56 -3.77 9.26
CA ARG A 167 -8.38 -3.50 8.42
C ARG A 167 -7.33 -4.61 8.51
N TYR A 168 -7.00 -5.06 9.72
CA TYR A 168 -6.03 -6.14 9.90
C TYR A 168 -6.59 -7.52 9.52
N LYS A 169 -7.90 -7.74 9.67
CA LYS A 169 -8.57 -8.99 9.23
C LYS A 169 -8.66 -9.11 7.70
N MET A 170 -8.78 -7.99 6.99
CA MET A 170 -8.87 -7.94 5.53
C MET A 170 -7.50 -7.84 4.85
N ALA A 171 -6.40 -7.76 5.60
CA ALA A 171 -5.07 -7.65 5.01
C ALA A 171 -4.79 -8.88 4.12
N PRO A 172 -4.60 -8.70 2.80
CA PRO A 172 -4.36 -9.82 1.91
C PRO A 172 -2.99 -10.45 2.17
N SER A 173 -2.91 -11.75 1.96
CA SER A 173 -1.61 -12.41 1.84
C SER A 173 -0.89 -11.91 0.59
N LEU A 174 0.44 -11.90 0.61
CA LEU A 174 1.26 -11.49 -0.53
C LEU A 174 0.99 -12.36 -1.76
N ARG A 175 0.70 -13.65 -1.55
CA ARG A 175 0.30 -14.56 -2.64
C ARG A 175 -0.99 -14.09 -3.30
N LYS A 176 -2.03 -13.83 -2.51
CA LYS A 176 -3.32 -13.36 -3.03
C LYS A 176 -3.18 -12.01 -3.73
N PHE A 177 -2.38 -11.11 -3.16
CA PHE A 177 -2.04 -9.84 -3.77
C PHE A 177 -1.39 -10.01 -5.15
N ARG A 178 -0.38 -10.88 -5.26
CA ARG A 178 0.29 -11.18 -6.53
C ARG A 178 -0.67 -11.81 -7.54
N GLU A 179 -1.50 -12.75 -7.12
CA GLU A 179 -2.48 -13.40 -7.99
C GLU A 179 -3.46 -12.39 -8.59
N VAL A 180 -4.04 -11.51 -7.78
CA VAL A 180 -4.96 -10.46 -8.26
C VAL A 180 -4.22 -9.46 -9.15
N SER A 181 -3.00 -9.08 -8.79
CA SER A 181 -2.17 -8.18 -9.62
C SER A 181 -1.91 -8.78 -11.01
N LEU A 182 -1.62 -10.08 -11.11
CA LEU A 182 -1.42 -10.76 -12.39
C LEU A 182 -2.71 -10.79 -13.20
N LYS A 183 -3.84 -11.18 -12.59
CA LYS A 183 -5.16 -11.16 -13.25
C LYS A 183 -5.54 -9.78 -13.77
N LEU A 184 -5.26 -8.73 -13.00
CA LEU A 184 -5.53 -7.35 -13.43
C LEU A 184 -4.59 -6.92 -14.55
N ASN A 185 -3.33 -7.33 -14.51
CA ASN A 185 -2.38 -7.04 -15.58
C ASN A 185 -2.79 -7.74 -16.90
N ASP A 186 -3.23 -9.00 -16.84
CA ASP A 186 -3.75 -9.72 -18.00
C ASP A 186 -5.01 -9.04 -18.56
N LYS A 187 -5.90 -8.55 -17.68
CA LYS A 187 -7.06 -7.74 -18.09
C LYS A 187 -6.62 -6.44 -18.77
N ILE A 188 -5.63 -5.73 -18.24
CA ILE A 188 -5.07 -4.52 -18.86
C ILE A 188 -4.52 -4.83 -20.25
N GLU A 189 -3.71 -5.88 -20.40
CA GLU A 189 -3.15 -6.27 -21.69
C GLU A 189 -4.23 -6.68 -22.69
N SER A 190 -5.23 -7.45 -22.25
CA SER A 190 -6.37 -7.80 -23.11
C SER A 190 -7.16 -6.56 -23.56
N LEU A 191 -7.37 -5.59 -22.67
CA LEU A 191 -8.03 -4.32 -23.00
C LEU A 191 -7.19 -3.47 -23.95
N LYS A 192 -5.88 -3.36 -23.72
CA LYS A 192 -4.95 -2.69 -24.63
C LYS A 192 -5.00 -3.32 -26.03
N ALA A 193 -5.08 -4.65 -26.13
CA ALA A 193 -5.19 -5.34 -27.40
C ALA A 193 -6.51 -5.00 -28.12
N THR A 194 -7.63 -4.98 -27.39
CA THR A 194 -8.97 -4.72 -27.97
C THR A 194 -9.23 -3.26 -28.37
N LEU A 195 -8.67 -2.29 -27.64
CA LEU A 195 -8.97 -0.88 -27.86
C LEU A 195 -8.27 -0.32 -29.10
N THR A 196 -8.99 0.49 -29.87
CA THR A 196 -8.45 1.22 -31.01
C THR A 196 -7.74 2.51 -30.56
N ALA A 197 -6.91 3.09 -31.43
CA ALA A 197 -6.23 4.35 -31.14
C ALA A 197 -7.23 5.50 -30.91
N GLU A 198 -8.31 5.53 -31.69
CA GLU A 198 -9.39 6.52 -31.59
C GLU A 198 -10.12 6.42 -30.25
N GLU A 199 -10.45 5.21 -29.79
CA GLU A 199 -11.10 4.99 -28.49
C GLU A 199 -10.20 5.43 -27.32
N LEU A 200 -8.90 5.12 -27.39
CA LEU A 200 -7.93 5.58 -26.40
C LEU A 200 -7.83 7.11 -26.37
N TYR A 201 -7.76 7.75 -27.53
CA TYR A 201 -7.72 9.21 -27.65
C TYR A 201 -9.00 9.86 -27.08
N HIS A 202 -10.17 9.30 -27.40
CA HIS A 202 -11.44 9.77 -26.82
C HIS A 202 -11.52 9.56 -25.31
N LYS A 203 -10.94 8.49 -24.76
CA LYS A 203 -10.86 8.29 -23.30
C LYS A 203 -9.93 9.30 -22.63
N ILE A 204 -8.79 9.62 -23.24
CA ILE A 204 -7.86 10.64 -22.71
C ILE A 204 -8.57 12.00 -22.65
N ILE A 205 -9.21 12.40 -23.75
CA ILE A 205 -9.90 13.69 -23.82
C ILE A 205 -11.20 13.72 -23.00
N GLY A 206 -11.95 12.62 -22.98
CA GLY A 206 -13.24 12.48 -22.31
C GLY A 206 -13.16 12.10 -20.84
N GLY A 207 -11.95 11.84 -20.31
CA GLY A 207 -11.71 11.58 -18.89
C GLY A 207 -12.12 12.74 -17.98
N LYS A 208 -11.97 12.58 -16.66
CA LYS A 208 -12.40 13.49 -15.55
C LYS A 208 -11.94 14.97 -15.64
N TRP A 209 -11.33 15.41 -16.74
CA TRP A 209 -10.87 16.77 -17.02
C TRP A 209 -11.97 17.71 -17.57
N THR A 210 -13.24 17.28 -17.53
CA THR A 210 -14.39 18.02 -18.09
C THR A 210 -14.82 19.29 -17.33
N ARG A 211 -13.99 19.87 -16.45
CA ARG A 211 -14.42 21.08 -15.72
C ARG A 211 -13.57 22.34 -15.85
N LEU A 212 -12.32 22.33 -16.32
CA LEU A 212 -11.50 23.54 -16.22
C LEU A 212 -10.47 23.86 -17.33
N GLU A 213 -10.21 23.01 -18.34
CA GLU A 213 -9.09 23.32 -19.27
C GLU A 213 -9.46 23.23 -20.75
N VAL A 214 -9.71 24.41 -21.34
CA VAL A 214 -9.73 24.66 -22.80
C VAL A 214 -8.36 24.33 -23.46
N GLY A 215 -7.32 24.02 -22.66
CA GLY A 215 -5.96 23.73 -23.12
C GLY A 215 -5.52 22.26 -23.14
N TYR A 216 -6.35 21.30 -22.69
CA TYR A 216 -5.88 19.91 -22.55
C TYR A 216 -5.71 19.18 -23.89
N LYS A 217 -6.62 19.39 -24.85
CA LYS A 217 -6.53 18.75 -26.18
C LYS A 217 -5.24 19.15 -26.93
N PRO A 218 -4.86 20.44 -27.05
CA PRO A 218 -3.59 20.83 -27.66
C PRO A 218 -2.36 20.22 -26.96
N PHE A 219 -2.41 20.06 -25.64
CA PHE A 219 -1.33 19.44 -24.87
C PHE A 219 -1.17 17.95 -25.20
N VAL A 220 -2.28 17.21 -25.27
CA VAL A 220 -2.29 15.79 -25.66
C VAL A 220 -1.80 15.62 -27.09
N GLU A 221 -2.25 16.46 -28.02
CA GLU A 221 -1.82 16.42 -29.43
C GLU A 221 -0.31 16.68 -29.57
N LYS A 222 0.23 17.66 -28.85
CA LYS A 222 1.66 17.94 -28.84
C LYS A 222 2.49 16.75 -28.33
N ARG A 223 2.11 16.14 -27.20
CA ARG A 223 2.80 14.94 -26.67
C ARG A 223 2.67 13.75 -27.61
N LEU A 224 1.51 13.59 -28.24
CA LEU A 224 1.28 12.53 -29.23
C LEU A 224 2.25 12.67 -30.40
N GLU A 225 2.39 13.88 -30.97
CA GLU A 225 3.36 14.16 -32.03
C GLU A 225 4.80 13.91 -31.58
N GLU A 226 5.18 14.32 -30.36
CA GLU A 226 6.52 14.11 -29.81
C GLU A 226 6.87 12.61 -29.71
N TYR A 227 5.95 11.77 -29.22
CA TYR A 227 6.18 10.33 -29.16
C TYR A 227 6.18 9.67 -30.54
N MET A 228 5.30 10.09 -31.45
CA MET A 228 5.31 9.58 -32.82
C MET A 228 6.62 9.94 -33.55
N LYS A 229 7.17 11.14 -33.34
CA LYS A 229 8.49 11.52 -33.86
C LYS A 229 9.63 10.68 -33.28
N SER A 230 9.47 10.15 -32.07
CA SER A 230 10.43 9.20 -31.48
C SER A 230 10.28 7.75 -31.99
N GLY A 231 9.37 7.50 -32.93
CA GLY A 231 9.19 6.20 -33.58
C GLY A 231 8.12 5.30 -32.96
N LEU A 232 7.33 5.79 -32.00
CA LEU A 232 6.20 5.03 -31.45
C LEU A 232 5.02 5.07 -32.42
N ASP A 233 4.28 3.96 -32.51
CA ASP A 233 2.99 3.98 -33.18
C ASP A 233 1.99 4.86 -32.40
N ARG A 234 0.99 5.41 -33.10
CA ARG A 234 -0.02 6.30 -32.49
C ARG A 234 -0.69 5.64 -31.27
N LYS A 235 -0.99 4.34 -31.34
CA LYS A 235 -1.58 3.59 -30.22
C LYS A 235 -0.63 3.50 -29.03
N GLU A 236 0.64 3.19 -29.28
CA GLU A 236 1.68 3.10 -28.24
C GLU A 236 1.94 4.45 -27.57
N ALA A 237 1.98 5.52 -28.36
CA ALA A 237 2.13 6.88 -27.88
C ALA A 237 0.97 7.29 -26.95
N LEU A 238 -0.28 6.96 -27.31
CA LEU A 238 -1.45 7.21 -26.45
C LEU A 238 -1.39 6.40 -25.14
N LEU A 239 -1.00 5.13 -25.21
CA LEU A 239 -0.82 4.31 -24.00
C LEU A 239 0.28 4.86 -23.09
N LYS A 240 1.36 5.40 -23.67
CA LYS A 240 2.43 6.06 -22.92
C LYS A 240 1.94 7.34 -22.23
N ILE A 241 1.17 8.17 -22.92
CA ILE A 241 0.51 9.35 -22.32
C ILE A 241 -0.38 8.93 -21.16
N MET A 242 -1.24 7.92 -21.35
CA MET A 242 -2.10 7.41 -20.27
C MET A 242 -1.30 6.88 -19.08
N SER A 243 -0.17 6.21 -19.33
CA SER A 243 0.72 5.71 -18.30
C SER A 243 1.36 6.82 -17.48
N GLU A 244 1.81 7.89 -18.13
CA GLU A 244 2.46 9.01 -17.47
C GLU A 244 1.45 9.88 -16.70
N ASP A 245 0.26 10.05 -17.25
CA ASP A 245 -0.82 10.82 -16.62
C ASP A 245 -1.59 10.01 -15.57
N GLY A 246 -1.35 8.69 -15.50
CA GLY A 246 -2.01 7.78 -14.57
C GLY A 246 -3.51 7.70 -14.82
N LEU A 247 -3.94 7.60 -16.07
CA LEU A 247 -5.35 7.60 -16.48
C LEU A 247 -5.99 6.21 -16.38
N GLU A 248 -7.30 6.19 -16.12
CA GLU A 248 -8.13 4.98 -16.09
C GLU A 248 -8.42 4.50 -17.52
N ILE A 249 -8.06 3.25 -17.87
CA ILE A 249 -8.52 2.61 -19.13
C ILE A 249 -9.97 2.17 -19.01
N ALA A 250 -10.32 1.67 -17.83
CA ALA A 250 -11.64 1.20 -17.45
C ALA A 250 -11.91 1.65 -16.01
N PRO A 251 -13.18 1.74 -15.57
CA PRO A 251 -13.52 2.18 -14.22
C PRO A 251 -12.74 1.40 -13.16
N GLY A 252 -11.86 2.09 -12.44
CA GLY A 252 -11.01 1.48 -11.41
C GLY A 252 -9.81 0.66 -11.92
N LEU A 253 -9.34 0.90 -13.15
CA LEU A 253 -8.17 0.23 -13.73
C LEU A 253 -7.25 1.24 -14.42
N HIS A 254 -6.14 1.59 -13.77
CA HIS A 254 -5.20 2.61 -14.25
C HIS A 254 -4.01 2.00 -15.03
N ILE A 255 -3.40 2.82 -15.90
CA ILE A 255 -2.04 2.57 -16.40
C ILE A 255 -1.09 3.59 -15.76
N PRO A 256 0.04 3.16 -15.18
CA PRO A 256 0.32 1.79 -14.76
C PRO A 256 -0.66 1.36 -13.66
N LEU A 257 -0.79 0.04 -13.48
CA LEU A 257 -1.67 -0.54 -12.46
C LEU A 257 -1.36 0.06 -11.08
N ARG A 258 -2.34 0.71 -10.46
CA ARG A 258 -2.16 1.32 -9.14
C ARG A 258 -2.41 0.30 -8.05
N LEU A 259 -1.78 0.53 -6.89
CA LEU A 259 -2.01 -0.30 -5.71
C LEU A 259 -3.48 -0.29 -5.30
N ASP A 260 -4.13 0.87 -5.42
CA ASP A 260 -5.53 1.04 -5.06
C ASP A 260 -6.46 0.19 -5.94
N ASP A 261 -6.13 -0.01 -7.22
CA ASP A 261 -6.88 -0.89 -8.13
C ASP A 261 -6.84 -2.34 -7.63
N ILE A 262 -5.64 -2.79 -7.23
CA ILE A 262 -5.42 -4.14 -6.72
C ILE A 262 -6.13 -4.33 -5.38
N LEU A 263 -5.99 -3.38 -4.45
CA LEU A 263 -6.63 -3.46 -3.14
C LEU A 263 -8.15 -3.41 -3.25
N HIS A 264 -8.69 -2.58 -4.15
CA HIS A 264 -10.13 -2.50 -4.40
C HIS A 264 -10.68 -3.82 -4.95
N GLU A 265 -10.00 -4.44 -5.92
CA GLU A 265 -10.43 -5.75 -6.46
C GLU A 265 -10.31 -6.87 -5.40
N ILE A 266 -9.26 -6.85 -4.57
CA ILE A 266 -9.13 -7.77 -3.42
C ILE A 266 -10.28 -7.58 -2.43
N GLU A 267 -10.61 -6.33 -2.07
CA GLU A 267 -11.72 -6.03 -1.16
C GLU A 267 -13.06 -6.52 -1.73
N ARG A 268 -13.24 -6.37 -3.04
CA ARG A 268 -14.41 -6.89 -3.76
C ARG A 268 -14.49 -8.41 -3.69
N GLU A 269 -13.39 -9.13 -3.93
CA GLU A 269 -13.34 -10.59 -3.81
C GLU A 269 -13.67 -11.05 -2.38
N PHE A 270 -13.07 -10.42 -1.35
CA PHE A 270 -13.37 -10.75 0.05
C PHE A 270 -14.84 -10.51 0.42
N LYS A 271 -15.45 -9.41 -0.06
CA LYS A 271 -16.88 -9.14 0.16
C LYS A 271 -17.76 -10.22 -0.47
N LEU A 272 -17.39 -10.71 -1.66
CA LEU A 272 -18.10 -11.79 -2.34
C LEU A 272 -17.96 -13.12 -1.58
N GLU A 273 -16.76 -13.47 -1.11
CA GLU A 273 -16.52 -14.67 -0.31
C GLU A 273 -17.31 -14.66 1.01
N ARG A 274 -17.32 -13.53 1.74
CA ARG A 274 -18.14 -13.39 2.96
C ARG A 274 -19.63 -13.56 2.69
N ARG A 275 -20.13 -13.01 1.58
CA ARG A 275 -21.54 -13.17 1.18
C ARG A 275 -21.87 -14.63 0.90
N LYS A 276 -20.99 -15.35 0.20
CA LYS A 276 -21.13 -16.80 -0.04
C LYS A 276 -21.15 -17.57 1.28
N GLN A 277 -20.20 -17.33 2.18
CA GLN A 277 -20.16 -17.99 3.49
C GLN A 277 -21.42 -17.75 4.32
N LYS A 278 -21.93 -16.51 4.36
CA LYS A 278 -23.19 -16.19 5.05
C LYS A 278 -24.40 -16.88 4.43
N PHE A 279 -24.40 -17.04 3.11
CA PHE A 279 -25.45 -17.76 2.41
C PHE A 279 -25.44 -19.25 2.80
N PHE A 280 -24.27 -19.89 2.79
CA PHE A 280 -24.12 -21.29 3.19
C PHE A 280 -24.46 -21.54 4.68
N ALA A 281 -24.07 -20.64 5.57
CA ALA A 281 -24.38 -20.74 7.00
C ALA A 281 -25.88 -20.55 7.33
N LYS A 282 -26.66 -19.97 6.42
CA LYS A 282 -28.12 -19.81 6.58
C LYS A 282 -28.90 -20.99 6.00
N SER A 283 -28.28 -21.77 5.12
CA SER A 283 -28.88 -22.98 4.52
C SER A 283 -28.61 -24.27 5.31
N SER A 284 -27.74 -24.21 6.32
CA SER A 284 -27.47 -25.28 7.28
C SER A 284 -28.27 -25.07 8.56
#